data_AF-A0A3E5GNN4-F1
#
_entry.id   AF-A0A3E5GNN4-F1
#
_cell.length_a   1.000
_cell.length_b   1.000
_cell.length_c   1.000
_cell.angle_alpha   90.00
_cell.angle_beta   90.00
_cell.angle_gamma   90.00
#
_symmetry.space_group_name_H-M   'P 1'
#
loop_
_entity.id
_entity.type
_entity.pdbx_description
1 polymer ?
#
loop_
_entity_poly.entity_id
_entity_poly.type
_entity_poly.pdbx_seq_one_letter_code
_entity_poly.pdbx_strand_id
1 'polypeptide(L)'
;MNKEEVLEKAKLENFLGDEREKEIRTKRDAFSLWGLIILGCTIMIIKLIKVQSPADIISLFTCTSGLAFVYEGIKLKKKFSLFCGGILLVFSAYCFYKFCVGLF
;
A
#
# COMPACT_ATOMS: atom_id res chain seq x y z
N MET A 1 29.05 30.22 17.41
CA MET A 1 28.15 29.66 16.38
C MET A 1 26.99 30.62 16.20
N ASN A 2 26.81 31.17 15.00
CA ASN A 2 25.81 32.21 14.75
C ASN A 2 24.42 31.56 14.62
N LYS A 3 23.43 32.00 15.41
CA LYS A 3 22.11 31.33 15.51
C LYS A 3 21.35 31.36 14.18
N GLU A 4 21.57 32.40 13.38
CA GLU A 4 20.91 32.60 12.09
C GLU A 4 21.39 31.58 11.04
N GLU A 5 22.69 31.32 10.97
CA GLU A 5 23.25 30.31 10.05
C GLU A 5 22.77 28.88 10.37
N VAL A 6 22.55 28.58 11.66
CA VAL A 6 22.02 27.28 12.09
C VAL A 6 20.55 27.14 11.70
N LEU A 7 19.76 28.23 11.82
CA LEU A 7 18.36 28.24 11.47
C LEU A 7 18.15 28.15 9.95
N GLU A 8 18.99 28.81 9.16
CA GLU A 8 18.96 28.71 7.70
C GLU A 8 19.35 27.31 7.22
N LYS A 9 20.39 26.70 7.79
CA LYS A 9 20.76 25.31 7.50
C LYS A 9 19.63 24.34 7.84
N ALA A 10 19.00 24.49 9.01
CA ALA A 10 17.88 23.63 9.41
C ALA A 10 16.64 23.79 8.50
N LYS A 11 16.36 25.01 8.01
CA LYS A 11 15.27 25.25 7.04
C LYS A 11 15.58 24.66 5.66
N LEU A 12 16.84 24.71 5.24
CA LEU A 12 17.29 24.18 3.96
C LEU A 12 17.33 22.64 3.98
N GLU A 13 17.72 22.03 5.10
CA GLU A 13 17.64 20.58 5.33
C GLU A 13 16.19 20.08 5.46
N ASN A 14 15.29 20.86 6.07
CA ASN A 14 13.86 20.52 6.22
C ASN A 14 12.97 21.02 5.06
N PHE A 15 13.54 21.37 3.91
CA PHE A 15 12.77 21.89 2.76
C PHE A 15 11.67 20.93 2.28
N LEU A 16 11.86 19.61 2.42
CA LEU A 16 10.89 18.56 2.06
C LEU A 16 9.92 18.18 3.20
N GLY A 17 9.93 18.94 4.29
CA GLY A 17 9.16 18.69 5.51
C GLY A 17 10.03 18.15 6.65
N ASP A 18 9.66 18.57 7.86
CA ASP A 18 10.30 18.17 9.12
C ASP A 18 10.21 16.63 9.33
N GLU A 19 11.21 16.04 9.95
CA GLU A 19 11.26 14.61 10.28
C GLU A 19 10.03 14.18 11.09
N ARG A 20 9.53 15.06 11.97
CA ARG A 20 8.28 14.83 12.72
C ARG A 20 7.07 14.67 11.79
N GLU A 21 6.98 15.48 10.73
CA GLU A 21 5.88 15.37 9.79
C GLU A 21 5.96 14.09 8.95
N LYS A 22 7.17 13.65 8.59
CA LYS A 22 7.37 12.37 7.89
C LYS A 22 6.95 11.19 8.76
N GLU A 23 7.27 11.22 10.05
CA GLU A 23 6.84 10.20 11.00
C GLU A 23 5.31 10.17 11.13
N ILE A 24 4.67 11.33 11.29
CA ILE A 24 3.21 11.43 11.37
C ILE A 24 2.56 10.92 10.08
N ARG A 25 3.08 11.28 8.90
CA ARG A 25 2.57 10.79 7.61
C ARG A 25 2.67 9.27 7.52
N THR A 26 3.82 8.70 7.91
CA THR A 26 4.03 7.24 7.89
C THR A 26 3.04 6.52 8.81
N LYS A 27 2.85 7.02 10.04
CA LYS A 27 1.89 6.45 10.99
C LYS A 27 0.44 6.59 10.50
N ARG A 28 0.10 7.73 9.92
CA ARG A 28 -1.23 7.98 9.32
C ARG A 28 -1.51 6.99 8.19
N ASP A 29 -0.56 6.80 7.28
CA ASP A 29 -0.73 5.92 6.13
C ASP A 29 -0.86 4.46 6.61
N ALA A 30 -0.07 4.04 7.61
CA ALA A 30 -0.23 2.73 8.25
C ALA A 30 -1.62 2.56 8.91
N PHE A 31 -2.09 3.56 9.65
CA PHE A 31 -3.42 3.53 10.28
C PHE A 31 -4.55 3.47 9.24
N SER A 32 -4.42 4.21 8.13
CA SER A 32 -5.38 4.18 7.03
C SER A 32 -5.45 2.80 6.37
N LEU A 33 -4.30 2.16 6.14
CA LEU A 33 -4.23 0.79 5.61
C LEU A 33 -4.92 -0.23 6.54
N TRP A 34 -4.75 -0.09 7.86
CA TRP A 34 -5.47 -0.93 8.82
C TRP A 34 -6.99 -0.82 8.68
N GLY A 35 -7.52 0.41 8.54
CA GLY A 35 -8.94 0.63 8.30
C GLY A 35 -9.43 -0.04 7.01
N LEU A 36 -8.64 0.06 5.93
CA LEU A 36 -8.95 -0.58 4.64
C LEU A 36 -8.93 -2.11 4.73
N ILE A 37 -7.96 -2.69 5.44
CA ILE A 37 -7.89 -4.14 5.68
C ILE A 37 -9.11 -4.63 6.45
N ILE A 38 -9.46 -3.95 7.56
CA ILE A 38 -10.61 -4.33 8.39
C ILE A 38 -11.89 -4.28 7.55
N LEU A 39 -12.15 -3.15 6.88
CA LEU A 39 -13.36 -2.96 6.10
C LEU A 39 -13.46 -3.97 4.93
N GLY A 40 -12.37 -4.19 4.19
CA GLY A 40 -12.37 -5.16 3.09
C GLY A 40 -12.56 -6.59 3.60
N CYS A 41 -11.96 -6.97 4.73
CA CYS A 41 -12.23 -8.25 5.38
C CYS A 41 -13.72 -8.40 5.78
N THR A 42 -14.32 -7.35 6.35
CA THR A 42 -15.75 -7.35 6.69
C THR A 42 -16.63 -7.55 5.45
N ILE A 43 -16.37 -6.81 4.37
CA ILE A 43 -17.13 -6.94 3.10
C ILE A 43 -16.94 -8.34 2.50
N MET A 44 -15.72 -8.86 2.53
CA MET A 44 -15.41 -10.21 2.06
C MET A 44 -16.20 -11.28 2.82
N ILE A 45 -16.28 -11.20 4.15
CA ILE A 45 -17.08 -12.12 4.97
C ILE A 45 -18.57 -12.02 4.60
N ILE A 46 -19.12 -10.81 4.45
CA ILE A 46 -20.52 -10.60 4.06
C ILE A 46 -20.80 -11.23 2.69
N LYS A 47 -19.88 -11.07 1.72
CA LYS A 47 -20.00 -11.69 0.40
C LYS A 47 -19.99 -13.21 0.45
N LEU A 48 -19.09 -13.79 1.25
CA LEU A 48 -19.04 -15.25 1.44
C LEU A 48 -20.33 -15.80 2.04
N ILE A 49 -20.91 -15.12 3.04
CA ILE A 49 -22.21 -15.49 3.63
C ILE A 49 -23.34 -15.43 2.58
N LYS A 50 -23.29 -14.44 1.67
CA LYS A 50 -24.24 -14.32 0.56
C LYS A 50 -23.93 -15.22 -0.64
N VAL A 51 -22.95 -16.12 -0.54
CA VAL A 51 -22.51 -17.02 -1.63
C VAL A 51 -22.07 -16.23 -2.88
N GLN A 52 -21.58 -15.00 -2.68
CA GLN A 52 -21.04 -14.16 -3.74
C GLN A 52 -19.52 -14.29 -3.77
N SER A 53 -18.94 -14.19 -4.97
CA SER A 53 -17.49 -14.24 -5.12
C SER A 53 -16.83 -12.99 -4.50
N PRO A 54 -15.83 -13.15 -3.61
CA PRO A 54 -15.05 -12.03 -3.08
C PRO A 54 -13.84 -11.68 -3.97
N ALA A 55 -13.83 -12.14 -5.23
CA ALA A 55 -12.68 -12.02 -6.13
C ALA A 55 -12.28 -10.55 -6.37
N ASP A 56 -13.23 -9.61 -6.36
CA ASP A 56 -12.97 -8.18 -6.43
C ASP A 56 -12.17 -7.66 -5.23
N ILE A 57 -12.59 -7.97 -4.00
CA ILE A 57 -11.89 -7.53 -2.79
C ILE A 57 -10.49 -8.15 -2.71
N ILE A 58 -10.37 -9.44 -3.05
CA ILE A 58 -9.07 -10.13 -3.10
C ILE A 58 -8.17 -9.48 -4.16
N SER A 59 -8.70 -9.13 -5.34
CA SER A 59 -7.93 -8.48 -6.39
C SER A 59 -7.38 -7.12 -5.94
N LEU A 60 -8.16 -6.33 -5.20
CA LEU A 60 -7.73 -5.03 -4.68
C LEU A 60 -6.61 -5.17 -3.63
N PHE A 61 -6.76 -6.08 -2.66
CA PHE A 61 -5.74 -6.30 -1.62
C PHE A 61 -4.43 -6.84 -2.17
N THR A 62 -4.51 -7.74 -3.15
CA THR A 62 -3.33 -8.32 -3.80
C THR A 62 -2.66 -7.32 -4.75
N CYS A 63 -3.43 -6.44 -5.39
CA CYS A 63 -2.89 -5.35 -6.21
C CYS A 63 -2.08 -4.36 -5.37
N THR A 64 -2.67 -3.83 -4.30
CA THR A 64 -2.01 -2.83 -3.44
C THR A 64 -0.76 -3.41 -2.78
N SER A 65 -0.82 -4.65 -2.30
CA SER A 65 0.32 -5.36 -1.71
C SER A 65 1.40 -5.67 -2.76
N GLY A 66 1.00 -6.09 -3.97
CA GLY A 66 1.90 -6.34 -5.09
C GLY A 66 2.66 -5.08 -5.51
N LEU A 67 1.96 -3.96 -5.68
CA LEU A 67 2.56 -2.66 -5.99
C LEU A 67 3.52 -2.20 -4.89
N ALA A 68 3.16 -2.37 -3.61
CA ALA A 68 4.01 -2.01 -2.49
C ALA A 68 5.35 -2.78 -2.50
N PHE A 69 5.29 -4.10 -2.69
CA PHE A 69 6.49 -4.93 -2.76
C PHE A 69 7.33 -4.70 -4.02
N VAL A 70 6.69 -4.43 -5.17
CA VAL A 70 7.42 -4.03 -6.38
C VAL A 70 8.15 -2.71 -6.15
N TYR A 71 7.48 -1.71 -5.58
CA TYR A 71 8.09 -0.42 -5.29
C TYR A 71 9.26 -0.54 -4.29
N GLU A 72 9.07 -1.28 -3.20
CA GLU A 72 10.14 -1.57 -2.24
C GLU A 72 11.30 -2.32 -2.91
N GLY A 73 10.98 -3.34 -3.72
CA GLY A 73 11.96 -4.15 -4.45
C GLY A 73 12.81 -3.32 -5.42
N ILE A 74 12.20 -2.36 -6.13
CA ILE A 74 12.91 -1.41 -7.01
C ILE A 74 13.77 -0.45 -6.18
N LYS A 75 13.19 0.17 -5.15
CA LYS A 75 13.86 1.25 -4.40
C LYS A 75 15.00 0.73 -3.52
N LEU A 76 14.81 -0.42 -2.87
CA LEU A 76 15.79 -1.07 -2.00
C LEU A 76 16.63 -2.13 -2.73
N LYS A 77 16.44 -2.32 -4.04
CA LYS A 77 17.10 -3.34 -4.87
C LYS A 77 16.96 -4.77 -4.31
N LYS A 78 15.88 -5.05 -3.56
CA LYS A 78 15.59 -6.36 -2.97
C LYS A 78 14.90 -7.25 -4.00
N LYS A 79 15.65 -8.18 -4.60
CA LYS A 79 15.14 -9.11 -5.62
C LYS A 79 13.97 -9.98 -5.13
N PHE A 80 13.99 -10.39 -3.86
CA PHE A 80 12.91 -11.19 -3.26
C PHE A 80 11.59 -10.42 -3.18
N SER A 81 11.63 -9.17 -2.69
CA SER A 81 10.43 -8.31 -2.61
C SER A 81 9.85 -8.06 -4.01
N LEU A 82 10.71 -7.81 -5.00
CA LEU A 82 10.29 -7.66 -6.39
C LEU A 82 9.62 -8.91 -6.96
N PHE A 83 10.17 -10.10 -6.68
CA PHE A 83 9.60 -11.38 -7.10
C PHE A 83 8.23 -11.64 -6.45
N CYS A 84 8.12 -11.48 -5.13
CA CYS A 84 6.86 -11.64 -4.41
C CYS A 84 5.81 -10.65 -4.89
N GLY A 85 6.20 -9.39 -5.13
CA GLY A 85 5.31 -8.37 -5.67
C GLY A 85 4.80 -8.73 -7.06
N GLY A 86 5.67 -9.24 -7.94
CA GLY A 86 5.27 -9.73 -9.27
C GLY A 86 4.23 -10.85 -9.21
N ILE A 87 4.44 -11.85 -8.35
CA ILE A 87 3.46 -12.95 -8.16
C ILE A 87 2.10 -12.41 -7.70
N LEU A 88 2.11 -11.49 -6.72
CA LEU A 88 0.88 -10.88 -6.21
C LEU A 88 0.13 -10.09 -7.27
N LEU A 89 0.84 -9.40 -8.17
CA LEU A 89 0.21 -8.68 -9.28
C LEU A 89 -0.40 -9.62 -10.33
N VAL A 90 0.27 -10.72 -10.67
CA VAL A 90 -0.29 -11.73 -11.57
C VAL A 90 -1.55 -12.36 -10.95
N PHE A 91 -1.49 -12.69 -9.66
CA PHE A 91 -2.64 -13.22 -8.94
C PHE A 91 -3.80 -12.21 -8.86
N SER A 92 -3.49 -10.94 -8.64
CA SER A 92 -4.47 -9.85 -8.66
C SER A 92 -5.18 -9.75 -10.01
N ALA A 93 -4.42 -9.78 -11.12
CA ALA A 93 -4.97 -9.75 -12.47
C ALA A 93 -5.89 -10.95 -12.73
N TYR A 94 -5.52 -12.14 -12.27
CA TYR A 94 -6.37 -13.33 -12.35
C TYR A 94 -7.67 -13.18 -11.56
N CYS A 95 -7.60 -12.69 -10.31
CA CYS A 95 -8.79 -12.44 -9.50
C CYS A 95 -9.71 -11.37 -10.12
N PHE A 96 -9.12 -10.32 -10.67
CA PHE A 96 -9.86 -9.26 -11.37
C PHE A 96 -10.55 -9.81 -12.63
N TYR A 97 -9.86 -10.62 -13.44
CA TYR A 97 -10.46 -11.32 -14.57
C TYR A 97 -11.65 -12.18 -14.15
N LYS A 98 -11.50 -12.98 -13.08
CA LYS A 98 -12.59 -13.82 -12.55
C LYS A 98 -13.78 -12.97 -12.09
N PHE A 99 -13.53 -11.82 -11.49
CA PHE A 99 -14.59 -10.87 -11.13
C PHE A 99 -15.31 -10.34 -12.37
N CYS A 100 -14.57 -9.93 -13.41
CA CYS A 100 -15.16 -9.45 -14.66
C CYS A 100 -16.00 -10.53 -15.35
N VAL A 101 -15.50 -11.77 -15.45
CA VAL A 101 -16.28 -12.88 -16.03
C VAL A 101 -17.51 -13.22 -15.19
N GLY A 102 -17.47 -13.04 -13.86
CA GLY A 102 -18.64 -13.25 -13.01
C GLY A 102 -19.72 -12.15 -13.14
N LEU A 103 -19.43 -11.04 -13.83
CA LEU A 103 -20.36 -9.93 -14.06
C LEU A 103 -21.09 -10.00 -15.41
N PHE A 104 -20.52 -10.69 -16.39
CA PHE A 104 -21.04 -10.83 -17.75
C PHE A 104 -21.57 -12.24 -18.00
#